data_AF-A0A970BVI1-F1
#
_entry.id   AF-A0A970BVI1-F1
#
_cell.length_a   1.000
_cell.length_b   1.000
_cell.length_c   1.000
_cell.angle_alpha   90.00
_cell.angle_beta   90.00
_cell.angle_gamma   90.00
#
_symmetry.space_group_name_H-M   'P 1'
#
loop_
_entity.id
_entity.type
_entity.pdbx_description
1 polymer ?
#
loop_
_entity_poly.entity_id
_entity_poly.type
_entity_poly.pdbx_seq_one_letter_code
_entity_poly.pdbx_strand_id
1 'polypeptide(L)'
;MADVTIPDNTVIVVGQSFTKTWSLRNSGTCPWTAAYELRHVGGERMATSSAVPASPADPGAIVDVSVTMTAPATAGQYRSEWQMCEQGAACFGQKVYVLISVREPTPLPSATTPITSTPVPTSAPAAQPFGDGTWRVGTDIVPGTYRSTGTSSCYWERLNAFTGSFDAIIANDNASGPAVVTVLASDAGFAAKRCGTWVPTETDQPAAPAARITDGTWRVGIDIVPGLYRAADTQGCYWERLSGFSGGLGEILANDNAVGPALVAISPGDVGFSSRRCGTWVLADTDQSAAPARTFGDG
;
A
#
# COMPACT_ATOMS: atom_id res chain seq x y z
N MET A 1 -18.54 7.94 -12.40
CA MET A 1 -17.16 8.37 -12.14
C MET A 1 -16.65 7.53 -10.99
N ALA A 2 -15.41 7.08 -11.04
CA ALA A 2 -14.79 6.29 -9.99
C ALA A 2 -13.35 6.76 -9.77
N ASP A 3 -12.91 6.70 -8.53
CA ASP A 3 -11.49 6.83 -8.19
C ASP A 3 -10.74 5.61 -8.73
N VAL A 4 -9.67 5.85 -9.48
CA VAL A 4 -8.82 4.77 -10.02
C VAL A 4 -7.60 4.56 -9.12
N THR A 5 -7.07 5.64 -8.55
CA THR A 5 -6.00 5.60 -7.55
C THR A 5 -6.29 6.55 -6.39
N ILE A 6 -5.58 6.38 -5.26
CA ILE A 6 -5.63 7.25 -4.06
C ILE A 6 -7.08 7.45 -3.56
N PRO A 7 -7.68 6.44 -2.90
CA PRO A 7 -8.99 6.57 -2.26
C PRO A 7 -9.05 7.74 -1.28
N ASP A 8 -10.26 8.18 -0.97
CA ASP A 8 -10.46 9.23 0.01
C ASP A 8 -9.84 8.88 1.37
N ASN A 9 -9.16 9.87 1.94
CA ASN A 9 -8.38 9.81 3.18
C ASN A 9 -7.11 8.96 3.11
N THR A 10 -6.59 8.66 1.91
CA THR A 10 -5.25 8.05 1.76
C THR A 10 -4.22 8.82 2.59
N VAL A 11 -3.43 8.11 3.41
CA VAL A 11 -2.40 8.72 4.24
C VAL A 11 -1.12 8.90 3.41
N ILE A 12 -0.60 10.13 3.37
CA ILE A 12 0.62 10.47 2.60
C ILE A 12 1.59 11.21 3.52
N VAL A 13 2.90 10.96 3.40
CA VAL A 13 3.89 11.67 4.21
C VAL A 13 4.09 13.09 3.65
N VAL A 14 4.33 14.08 4.51
CA VAL A 14 4.65 15.46 4.07
C VAL A 14 5.66 15.48 2.93
N GLY A 15 5.38 16.26 1.88
CA GLY A 15 6.28 16.40 0.73
C GLY A 15 6.38 15.18 -0.20
N GLN A 16 5.68 14.08 0.07
CA GLN A 16 5.70 12.91 -0.81
C GLN A 16 4.88 13.18 -2.09
N SER A 17 5.47 12.85 -3.24
CA SER A 17 4.76 12.87 -4.52
C SER A 17 3.85 11.65 -4.70
N PHE A 18 2.67 11.86 -5.27
CA PHE A 18 1.69 10.82 -5.59
C PHE A 18 0.96 11.14 -6.89
N THR A 19 0.41 10.12 -7.56
CA THR A 19 -0.37 10.29 -8.79
C THR A 19 -1.81 9.91 -8.54
N LYS A 20 -2.72 10.88 -8.68
CA LYS A 20 -4.16 10.66 -8.62
C LYS A 20 -4.69 10.44 -10.03
N THR A 21 -5.41 9.35 -10.23
CA THR A 21 -6.06 9.01 -11.49
C THR A 21 -7.57 8.92 -11.27
N TRP A 22 -8.32 9.55 -12.17
CA TRP A 22 -9.78 9.48 -12.22
C TRP A 22 -10.21 8.89 -13.56
N SER A 23 -11.22 8.03 -13.52
CA SER A 23 -11.86 7.53 -14.75
C SER A 23 -13.04 8.42 -15.11
N LEU A 24 -12.92 9.13 -16.22
CA LEU A 24 -13.85 10.15 -16.69
C LEU A 24 -14.56 9.68 -17.95
N ARG A 25 -15.87 9.92 -18.03
CA ARG A 25 -16.67 9.59 -19.22
C ARG A 25 -17.01 10.86 -19.99
N ASN A 26 -16.71 10.91 -21.29
CA ASN A 26 -17.25 11.95 -22.17
C ASN A 26 -18.75 11.70 -22.35
N SER A 27 -19.58 12.43 -21.59
CA SER A 27 -21.04 12.30 -21.65
C SER A 27 -21.69 13.37 -22.55
N GLY A 28 -20.87 14.15 -23.27
CA GLY A 28 -21.32 15.16 -24.23
C GLY A 28 -21.51 14.59 -25.63
N THR A 29 -21.80 15.48 -26.58
CA THR A 29 -21.96 15.15 -28.01
C THR A 29 -20.74 15.53 -28.86
N CYS A 30 -19.79 16.28 -28.28
CA CYS A 30 -18.55 16.70 -28.95
C CYS A 30 -17.38 15.84 -28.46
N PRO A 31 -16.47 15.42 -29.36
CA PRO A 31 -15.27 14.69 -28.96
C PRO A 31 -14.34 15.61 -28.15
N TRP A 32 -13.72 15.06 -27.11
CA TRP A 32 -12.61 15.72 -26.43
C TRP A 32 -11.38 15.65 -27.33
N THR A 33 -10.85 16.82 -27.68
CA THR A 33 -9.60 16.99 -28.45
C THR A 33 -8.47 17.45 -27.53
N ALA A 34 -7.28 17.71 -28.09
CA ALA A 34 -6.15 18.29 -27.35
C ALA A 34 -6.44 19.69 -26.77
N ALA A 35 -7.55 20.33 -27.13
CA ALA A 35 -8.01 21.59 -26.56
C ALA A 35 -8.67 21.42 -25.17
N TYR A 36 -8.89 20.19 -24.72
CA TYR A 36 -9.53 19.90 -23.44
C TYR A 36 -8.51 19.50 -22.37
N GLU A 37 -8.70 20.03 -21.17
CA GLU A 37 -7.81 19.82 -20.04
C GLU A 37 -8.60 19.68 -18.73
N LEU A 38 -8.03 18.94 -17.79
CA LEU A 38 -8.50 18.90 -16.42
C LEU A 38 -7.77 19.99 -15.63
N ARG A 39 -8.52 20.97 -15.11
CA ARG A 39 -7.99 22.15 -14.42
C ARG A 39 -8.33 22.13 -12.93
N HIS A 40 -7.40 22.60 -12.11
CA HIS A 40 -7.63 22.84 -10.70
C HIS A 40 -8.62 24.01 -10.51
N VAL A 41 -9.68 23.78 -9.73
CA VAL A 41 -10.77 24.76 -9.52
C VAL A 41 -11.04 25.09 -8.06
N GLY A 42 -10.41 24.41 -7.10
CA GLY A 42 -10.60 24.69 -5.68
C GLY A 42 -9.88 23.73 -4.74
N GLY A 43 -9.87 24.06 -3.45
CA GLY A 43 -9.14 23.31 -2.44
C GLY A 43 -7.64 23.62 -2.44
N GLU A 44 -6.87 22.72 -1.83
CA GLU A 44 -5.42 22.80 -1.75
C GLU A 44 -4.78 22.49 -3.10
N ARG A 45 -3.82 23.34 -3.49
CA ARG A 45 -3.10 23.14 -4.74
C ARG A 45 -1.91 22.22 -4.51
N MET A 46 -2.13 20.92 -4.73
CA MET A 46 -1.09 19.90 -4.56
C MET A 46 -0.31 19.60 -5.84
N ALA A 47 -0.70 20.14 -7.00
CA ALA A 47 0.03 19.98 -8.27
C ALA A 47 0.78 21.26 -8.67
N THR A 48 1.97 21.09 -9.26
CA THR A 48 2.75 22.21 -9.81
C THR A 48 2.02 22.88 -10.97
N SER A 49 1.47 22.08 -11.88
CA SER A 49 0.61 22.60 -12.95
C SER A 49 -0.84 22.77 -12.46
N SER A 50 -1.50 23.84 -12.89
CA SER A 50 -2.94 24.05 -12.64
C SER A 50 -3.83 23.37 -13.69
N ALA A 51 -3.26 22.79 -14.74
CA ALA A 51 -3.97 22.07 -15.78
C ALA A 51 -3.16 20.88 -16.30
N VAL A 52 -3.85 19.78 -16.62
CA VAL A 52 -3.28 18.64 -17.34
C VAL A 52 -4.10 18.35 -18.59
N PRO A 53 -3.47 18.01 -19.72
CA PRO A 53 -4.21 17.66 -20.92
C PRO A 53 -5.06 16.42 -20.66
N ALA A 54 -6.30 16.43 -21.15
CA ALA A 54 -7.11 15.23 -21.16
C ALA A 54 -6.74 14.34 -22.36
N SER A 55 -6.84 13.04 -22.19
CA SER A 55 -6.75 12.10 -23.31
C SER A 55 -7.92 12.33 -24.27
N PRO A 56 -7.70 12.30 -25.60
CA PRO A 56 -8.79 12.39 -26.57
C PRO A 56 -9.86 11.32 -26.32
N ALA A 57 -11.14 11.71 -26.40
CA ALA A 57 -12.26 10.83 -26.08
C ALA A 57 -13.50 11.15 -26.92
N ASP A 58 -13.97 10.18 -27.69
CA ASP A 58 -15.24 10.28 -28.40
C ASP A 58 -16.45 10.31 -27.45
N PRO A 59 -17.60 10.84 -27.89
CA PRO A 59 -18.85 10.76 -27.14
C PRO A 59 -19.13 9.33 -26.63
N GLY A 60 -19.33 9.20 -25.31
CA GLY A 60 -19.61 7.94 -24.62
C GLY A 60 -18.38 7.17 -24.14
N ALA A 61 -17.17 7.51 -24.61
CA ALA A 61 -15.92 6.87 -24.21
C ALA A 61 -15.53 7.22 -22.77
N ILE A 62 -14.79 6.32 -22.13
CA ILE A 62 -14.20 6.48 -20.79
C ILE A 62 -12.69 6.60 -20.95
N VAL A 63 -12.09 7.57 -20.29
CA VAL A 63 -10.65 7.80 -20.27
C VAL A 63 -10.15 8.03 -18.85
N ASP A 64 -8.96 7.53 -18.57
CA ASP A 64 -8.28 7.79 -17.31
C ASP A 64 -7.40 9.04 -17.45
N VAL A 65 -7.56 9.95 -16.50
CA VAL A 65 -6.77 11.20 -16.41
C VAL A 65 -5.99 11.20 -15.12
N SER A 66 -4.68 11.36 -15.23
CA SER A 66 -3.75 11.31 -14.11
C SER A 66 -3.12 12.67 -13.84
N VAL A 67 -3.05 13.06 -12.56
CA VAL A 67 -2.34 14.26 -12.09
C VAL A 67 -1.32 13.85 -11.04
N THR A 68 -0.05 14.18 -11.29
CA THR A 68 1.02 14.08 -10.29
C THR A 68 0.92 15.26 -9.33
N MET A 69 0.85 14.96 -8.04
CA MET A 69 0.71 15.89 -6.93
C MET A 69 1.80 15.65 -5.88
N THR A 70 2.02 16.62 -5.01
CA THR A 70 2.92 16.56 -3.84
C THR A 70 2.11 16.87 -2.59
N ALA A 71 2.20 16.01 -1.58
CA ALA A 71 1.55 16.24 -0.30
C ALA A 71 2.08 17.52 0.37
N PRO A 72 1.21 18.36 0.95
CA PRO A 72 1.62 19.54 1.71
C PRO A 72 2.66 19.25 2.79
N ALA A 73 3.46 20.28 3.13
CA ALA A 73 4.55 20.15 4.09
C ALA A 73 4.08 20.06 5.55
N THR A 74 2.78 20.20 5.80
CA THR A 74 2.19 20.23 7.14
C THR A 74 1.18 19.09 7.27
N ALA A 75 1.22 18.37 8.39
CA ALA A 75 0.23 17.33 8.68
C ALA A 75 -1.19 17.91 8.76
N GLY A 76 -2.17 17.16 8.27
CA GLY A 76 -3.56 17.61 8.21
C GLY A 76 -4.34 16.91 7.09
N GLN A 77 -5.64 17.19 7.01
CA GLN A 77 -6.48 16.69 5.93
C GLN A 77 -6.52 17.71 4.78
N TYR A 78 -6.33 17.25 3.55
CA TYR A 78 -6.27 18.11 2.38
C TYR A 78 -7.15 17.58 1.26
N ARG A 79 -7.85 18.51 0.59
CA ARG A 79 -8.71 18.23 -0.56
C ARG A 79 -8.26 19.08 -1.74
N SER A 80 -8.07 18.50 -2.91
CA SER A 80 -7.83 19.23 -4.17
C SER A 80 -8.93 18.92 -5.18
N GLU A 81 -9.55 19.95 -5.74
CA GLU A 81 -10.69 19.85 -6.66
C GLU A 81 -10.33 20.24 -8.09
N TRP A 82 -10.82 19.43 -9.03
CA TRP A 82 -10.48 19.50 -10.45
C TRP A 82 -11.74 19.41 -11.29
N GLN A 83 -11.76 20.09 -12.44
CA GLN A 83 -12.89 20.08 -13.35
C GLN A 83 -12.42 20.14 -14.80
N MET A 84 -13.19 19.55 -15.69
CA MET A 84 -12.90 19.55 -17.12
C MET A 84 -13.15 20.93 -17.70
N CYS A 85 -12.23 21.43 -18.52
CA CYS A 85 -12.33 22.74 -19.16
C CYS A 85 -11.84 22.65 -20.60
N GLU A 86 -12.36 23.51 -21.46
CA GLU A 86 -11.76 23.78 -22.77
C GLU A 86 -10.79 24.96 -22.63
N GLN A 87 -9.65 24.90 -23.33
CA GLN A 87 -8.64 25.95 -23.32
C GLN A 87 -9.26 27.29 -23.73
N GLY A 88 -9.08 28.32 -22.89
CA GLY A 88 -9.66 29.65 -23.13
C GLY A 88 -11.16 29.79 -22.83
N ALA A 89 -11.83 28.74 -22.36
CA ALA A 89 -13.27 28.75 -22.05
C ALA A 89 -13.56 28.36 -20.58
N ALA A 90 -14.86 28.37 -20.22
CA ALA A 90 -15.34 27.98 -18.91
C ALA A 90 -15.29 26.45 -18.72
N CYS A 91 -15.12 26.03 -17.46
CA CYS A 91 -15.14 24.61 -17.09
C CYS A 91 -16.56 24.06 -17.10
N PHE A 92 -16.69 22.76 -17.36
CA PHE A 92 -17.97 22.07 -17.51
C PHE A 92 -17.94 20.69 -16.83
N GLY A 93 -19.12 20.08 -16.72
CA GLY A 93 -19.28 18.76 -16.12
C GLY A 93 -19.09 18.75 -14.60
N GLN A 94 -19.01 17.56 -14.01
CA GLN A 94 -18.85 17.41 -12.57
C GLN A 94 -17.40 17.69 -12.16
N LYS A 95 -17.22 18.17 -10.93
CA LYS A 95 -15.91 18.23 -10.28
C LYS A 95 -15.50 16.84 -9.84
N VAL A 96 -14.21 16.54 -9.98
CA VAL A 96 -13.54 15.41 -9.32
C VAL A 96 -12.59 15.94 -8.27
N TYR A 97 -12.23 15.11 -7.30
CA TYR A 97 -11.37 15.54 -6.21
C TYR A 97 -10.44 14.43 -5.74
N VAL A 98 -9.45 14.81 -4.95
CA VAL A 98 -8.69 13.90 -4.10
C VAL A 98 -8.74 14.42 -2.68
N LEU A 99 -8.96 13.53 -1.73
CA LEU A 99 -8.94 13.80 -0.29
C LEU A 99 -7.84 12.94 0.34
N ILE A 100 -6.83 13.57 0.95
CA ILE A 100 -5.70 12.87 1.59
C ILE A 100 -5.56 13.31 3.05
N SER A 101 -4.94 12.46 3.85
CA SER A 101 -4.49 12.78 5.21
C SER A 101 -2.96 12.82 5.23
N VAL A 102 -2.37 13.99 5.41
CA VAL A 102 -0.93 14.15 5.48
C VAL A 102 -0.44 13.93 6.91
N ARG A 103 0.63 13.15 7.09
CA ARG A 103 1.33 12.98 8.37
C ARG A 103 2.80 13.32 8.26
N GLU A 104 3.39 13.75 9.38
CA GLU A 104 4.84 13.90 9.48
C GLU A 104 5.54 12.53 9.41
N PRO A 105 6.77 12.46 8.89
CA PRO A 105 7.57 11.25 8.95
C PRO A 105 7.89 10.98 10.42
N THR A 106 7.79 9.71 10.84
CA THR A 106 8.31 9.30 12.14
C THR A 106 9.79 9.68 12.19
N PRO A 107 10.24 10.49 13.16
CA PRO A 107 11.64 10.90 13.22
C PRO A 107 12.51 9.64 13.33
N LEU A 108 13.43 9.48 12.38
CA LEU A 108 14.48 8.48 12.48
C LEU A 108 15.29 8.81 13.76
N PRO A 109 15.67 7.83 14.60
CA PRO A 109 16.50 8.11 15.75
C PRO A 109 17.81 8.76 15.29
N SER A 110 17.99 10.05 15.57
CA SER A 110 19.22 10.79 15.28
C SER A 110 20.36 10.20 16.10
N ALA A 111 21.30 9.53 15.43
CA ALA A 111 22.59 9.18 16.01
C ALA A 111 23.50 10.42 16.00
N THR A 112 23.76 11.03 17.16
CA THR A 112 24.92 11.92 17.38
C THR A 112 25.30 11.94 18.88
N THR A 113 26.54 11.53 19.19
CA THR A 113 27.27 11.52 20.48
C THR A 113 27.92 12.90 20.79
N PRO A 114 28.51 13.21 21.99
CA PRO A 114 28.90 12.34 23.11
C PRO A 114 28.44 12.73 24.54
N ILE A 115 28.44 11.70 25.38
CA ILE A 115 28.47 11.59 26.86
C ILE A 115 28.21 12.87 27.67
N THR A 116 26.96 13.02 28.09
CA THR A 116 26.63 13.44 29.46
C THR A 116 25.83 12.28 30.05
N SER A 117 26.34 11.67 31.12
CA SER A 117 25.75 10.51 31.78
C SER A 117 24.41 10.88 32.44
N THR A 118 23.38 10.94 31.61
CA THR A 118 22.00 10.78 32.04
C THR A 118 21.82 9.29 32.32
N PRO A 119 21.20 8.87 33.44
CA PRO A 119 20.94 7.45 33.66
C PRO A 119 20.17 6.92 32.45
N VAL A 120 20.74 5.89 31.81
CA VAL A 120 20.13 5.19 30.68
C VAL A 120 18.70 4.85 31.10
N PRO A 121 17.65 5.29 30.37
CA PRO A 121 16.31 4.83 30.66
C PRO A 121 16.36 3.30 30.63
N THR A 122 15.92 2.67 31.71
CA THR A 122 15.79 1.21 31.81
C THR A 122 15.24 0.70 30.50
N SER A 123 16.04 -0.03 29.72
CA SER A 123 15.71 -0.46 28.37
C SER A 123 14.33 -1.08 28.38
N ALA A 124 13.43 -0.59 27.52
CA ALA A 124 12.10 -1.17 27.36
C ALA A 124 12.23 -2.70 27.22
N PRO A 125 11.31 -3.49 27.81
CA PRO A 125 11.42 -4.95 27.76
C PRO A 125 11.48 -5.42 26.31
N ALA A 126 12.47 -6.24 25.99
CA ALA A 126 12.67 -6.76 24.64
C ALA A 126 11.53 -7.71 24.25
N ALA A 127 11.07 -7.62 23.01
CA ALA A 127 10.06 -8.52 22.46
C ALA A 127 10.52 -9.98 22.51
N GLN A 128 9.62 -10.88 22.91
CA GLN A 128 9.88 -12.32 23.04
C GLN A 128 8.92 -13.11 22.15
N PRO A 129 9.31 -14.31 21.68
CA PRO A 129 8.39 -15.17 20.95
C PRO A 129 7.22 -15.64 21.81
N PHE A 130 6.04 -15.78 21.20
CA PHE A 130 4.84 -16.29 21.87
C PHE A 130 4.02 -17.18 20.93
N GLY A 131 3.14 -18.02 21.48
CA GLY A 131 2.33 -18.96 20.71
C GLY A 131 0.90 -18.49 20.44
N ASP A 132 0.08 -19.38 19.90
CA ASP A 132 -1.37 -19.21 19.84
C ASP A 132 -1.98 -18.95 21.24
N GLY A 133 -3.10 -18.22 21.27
CA GLY A 133 -3.76 -17.81 22.52
C GLY A 133 -4.34 -16.40 22.43
N THR A 134 -4.74 -15.84 23.57
CA THR A 134 -5.14 -14.43 23.71
C THR A 134 -4.22 -13.78 24.74
N TRP A 135 -3.53 -12.73 24.31
CA TRP A 135 -2.44 -12.09 25.05
C TRP A 135 -2.77 -10.62 25.32
N ARG A 136 -2.53 -10.13 26.53
CA ARG A 136 -2.67 -8.70 26.86
C ARG A 136 -1.42 -7.95 26.43
N VAL A 137 -1.60 -6.89 25.65
CA VAL A 137 -0.49 -6.05 25.20
C VAL A 137 -0.02 -5.14 26.33
N GLY A 138 1.29 -5.00 26.48
CA GLY A 138 1.92 -4.29 27.59
C GLY A 138 1.97 -5.07 28.91
N THR A 139 1.37 -6.27 28.97
CA THR A 139 1.43 -7.15 30.15
C THR A 139 2.02 -8.51 29.80
N ASP A 140 1.39 -9.26 28.89
CA ASP A 140 1.83 -10.61 28.52
C ASP A 140 2.76 -10.59 27.30
N ILE A 141 2.54 -9.67 26.37
CA ILE A 141 3.41 -9.39 25.22
C ILE A 141 3.66 -7.89 25.10
N VAL A 142 4.80 -7.50 24.54
CA VAL A 142 5.11 -6.09 24.28
C VAL A 142 4.66 -5.68 22.87
N PRO A 143 4.37 -4.40 22.62
CA PRO A 143 4.15 -3.88 21.27
C PRO A 143 5.37 -4.15 20.37
N GLY A 144 5.11 -4.37 19.08
CA GLY A 144 6.17 -4.68 18.11
C GLY A 144 5.62 -5.38 16.87
N THR A 145 6.51 -5.64 15.91
CA THR A 145 6.17 -6.41 14.71
C THR A 145 6.64 -7.85 14.87
N TYR A 146 5.73 -8.79 14.59
CA TYR A 146 5.95 -10.22 14.77
C TYR A 146 5.62 -10.98 13.49
N ARG A 147 6.36 -12.06 13.23
CA ARG A 147 6.10 -13.01 12.15
C ARG A 147 5.62 -14.34 12.71
N SER A 148 4.55 -14.89 12.14
CA SER A 148 4.05 -16.22 12.49
C SER A 148 4.80 -17.33 11.75
N THR A 149 5.01 -18.48 12.38
CA THR A 149 5.54 -19.69 11.72
C THR A 149 4.46 -20.59 11.09
N GLY A 150 3.17 -20.27 11.26
CA GLY A 150 2.04 -21.01 10.70
C GLY A 150 1.90 -20.87 9.18
N THR A 151 1.29 -21.86 8.51
CA THR A 151 1.46 -22.01 7.05
C THR A 151 0.19 -22.08 6.21
N SER A 152 -1.03 -22.31 6.73
CA SER A 152 -2.22 -22.43 5.85
C SER A 152 -3.60 -22.15 6.45
N SER A 153 -3.73 -21.84 7.75
CA SER A 153 -5.01 -21.49 8.37
C SER A 153 -4.86 -20.59 9.60
N CYS A 154 -3.81 -19.76 9.59
CA CYS A 154 -3.53 -18.85 10.69
C CYS A 154 -4.62 -17.78 10.74
N TYR A 155 -5.37 -17.75 11.82
CA TYR A 155 -6.30 -16.67 12.12
C TYR A 155 -5.76 -15.85 13.27
N TRP A 156 -5.62 -14.55 13.06
CA TRP A 156 -5.15 -13.62 14.07
C TRP A 156 -6.05 -12.39 14.17
N GLU A 157 -6.05 -11.76 15.34
CA GLU A 157 -6.82 -10.57 15.67
C GLU A 157 -5.98 -9.62 16.52
N ARG A 158 -6.04 -8.33 16.20
CA ARG A 158 -5.69 -7.24 17.13
C ARG A 158 -6.97 -6.76 17.80
N LEU A 159 -6.93 -6.54 19.10
CA LEU A 159 -8.13 -6.32 19.93
C LEU A 159 -8.05 -4.99 20.69
N ASN A 160 -9.16 -4.24 20.71
CA ASN A 160 -9.33 -3.06 21.58
C ASN A 160 -9.94 -3.41 22.95
N ALA A 161 -10.50 -4.62 23.10
CA ALA A 161 -11.11 -5.13 24.32
C ALA A 161 -11.23 -6.67 24.30
N PHE A 162 -11.56 -7.30 25.43
CA PHE A 162 -11.70 -8.75 25.57
C PHE A 162 -13.16 -9.21 25.70
N THR A 163 -14.07 -8.57 24.97
CA THR A 163 -15.52 -8.84 25.09
C THR A 163 -15.98 -10.06 24.31
N GLY A 164 -15.18 -10.55 23.36
CA GLY A 164 -15.58 -11.59 22.40
C GLY A 164 -16.55 -11.11 21.32
N SER A 165 -16.86 -9.82 21.27
CA SER A 165 -17.66 -9.20 20.20
C SER A 165 -16.79 -8.84 18.99
N PHE A 166 -17.39 -8.78 17.80
CA PHE A 166 -16.74 -8.26 16.60
C PHE A 166 -16.29 -6.80 16.74
N ASP A 167 -17.00 -5.97 17.54
CA ASP A 167 -16.61 -4.57 17.79
C ASP A 167 -15.28 -4.44 18.55
N ALA A 168 -14.83 -5.53 19.19
CA ALA A 168 -13.54 -5.56 19.86
C ALA A 168 -12.37 -5.77 18.90
N ILE A 169 -12.63 -6.18 17.66
CA ILE A 169 -11.61 -6.50 16.66
C ILE A 169 -11.18 -5.20 15.95
N ILE A 170 -9.91 -4.83 16.13
CA ILE A 170 -9.27 -3.72 15.42
C ILE A 170 -8.93 -4.13 13.99
N ALA A 171 -8.33 -5.31 13.85
CA ALA A 171 -7.95 -5.91 12.58
C ALA A 171 -7.89 -7.42 12.75
N ASN A 172 -8.20 -8.16 11.69
CA ASN A 172 -8.06 -9.60 11.66
C ASN A 172 -7.74 -10.08 10.25
N ASP A 173 -7.17 -11.27 10.15
CA ASP A 173 -7.00 -11.93 8.85
C ASP A 173 -6.87 -13.46 8.98
N ASN A 174 -7.10 -14.16 7.87
CA ASN A 174 -6.97 -15.61 7.71
C ASN A 174 -5.75 -15.99 6.85
N ALA A 175 -4.54 -15.67 7.31
CA ALA A 175 -3.31 -15.81 6.54
C ALA A 175 -3.10 -17.23 5.98
N SER A 176 -2.71 -17.27 4.70
CA SER A 176 -2.31 -18.49 3.99
C SER A 176 -0.80 -18.48 3.84
N GLY A 177 -0.09 -18.92 4.86
CA GLY A 177 1.36 -18.78 4.95
C GLY A 177 1.75 -17.96 6.19
N PRO A 178 3.03 -17.56 6.30
CA PRO A 178 3.47 -16.71 7.39
C PRO A 178 2.73 -15.38 7.35
N ALA A 179 2.17 -14.94 8.48
CA ALA A 179 1.67 -13.59 8.69
C ALA A 179 2.77 -12.71 9.29
N VAL A 180 2.73 -11.42 9.00
CA VAL A 180 3.54 -10.39 9.67
C VAL A 180 2.57 -9.34 10.20
N VAL A 181 2.60 -9.08 11.50
CA VAL A 181 1.65 -8.18 12.17
C VAL A 181 2.36 -7.25 13.13
N THR A 182 2.05 -5.96 13.06
CA THR A 182 2.46 -4.95 14.04
C THR A 182 1.37 -4.82 15.12
N VAL A 183 1.70 -5.27 16.32
CA VAL A 183 0.92 -5.08 17.55
C VAL A 183 1.25 -3.71 18.12
N LEU A 184 0.25 -2.83 18.25
CA LEU A 184 0.44 -1.46 18.72
C LEU A 184 0.30 -1.36 20.23
N ALA A 185 0.97 -0.37 20.84
CA ALA A 185 0.83 -0.09 22.26
C ALA A 185 -0.59 0.29 22.70
N SER A 186 -1.42 0.75 21.76
CA SER A 186 -2.83 1.08 21.97
C SER A 186 -3.74 -0.16 22.01
N ASP A 187 -3.24 -1.32 21.63
CA ASP A 187 -4.05 -2.54 21.60
C ASP A 187 -4.30 -3.00 23.03
N ALA A 188 -5.52 -3.47 23.31
CA ALA A 188 -5.76 -4.17 24.57
C ALA A 188 -5.15 -5.58 24.51
N GLY A 189 -5.26 -6.25 23.36
CA GLY A 189 -4.81 -7.61 23.21
C GLY A 189 -4.49 -8.05 21.78
N PHE A 190 -3.88 -9.22 21.68
CA PHE A 190 -3.64 -9.94 20.43
C PHE A 190 -4.11 -11.38 20.59
N ALA A 191 -4.91 -11.88 19.64
CA ALA A 191 -5.36 -13.25 19.62
C ALA A 191 -4.88 -13.98 18.37
N ALA A 192 -4.45 -15.23 18.52
CA ALA A 192 -4.00 -16.06 17.40
C ALA A 192 -4.46 -17.51 17.57
N LYS A 193 -4.81 -18.12 16.43
CA LYS A 193 -5.24 -19.53 16.34
C LYS A 193 -4.59 -20.15 15.10
N ARG A 194 -3.88 -21.26 15.29
CA ARG A 194 -3.23 -22.03 14.22
C ARG A 194 -2.15 -21.22 13.48
N CYS A 195 -1.53 -20.28 14.18
CA CYS A 195 -0.46 -19.44 13.67
C CYS A 195 0.94 -19.92 14.08
N GLY A 196 1.02 -20.94 14.93
CA GLY A 196 2.30 -21.44 15.43
C GLY A 196 2.93 -20.44 16.39
N THR A 197 4.21 -20.14 16.19
CA THR A 197 4.95 -19.19 17.02
C THR A 197 5.01 -17.84 16.31
N TRP A 198 4.73 -16.77 17.05
CA TRP A 198 5.00 -15.40 16.67
C TRP A 198 6.39 -15.01 17.15
N VAL A 199 7.29 -14.72 16.21
CA VAL A 199 8.68 -14.35 16.49
C VAL A 199 8.87 -12.86 16.20
N PRO A 200 9.53 -12.08 17.09
CA PRO A 200 9.82 -10.68 16.81
C PRO A 200 10.64 -10.53 15.52
N THR A 201 10.21 -9.63 14.64
CA THR A 201 10.89 -9.43 13.34
C THR A 201 12.31 -8.91 13.46
N GLU A 202 12.67 -8.31 14.59
CA GLU A 202 14.05 -7.90 14.91
C GLU A 202 15.00 -9.09 15.00
N THR A 203 14.49 -10.23 15.49
CA THR A 203 15.24 -11.48 15.64
C THR A 203 14.99 -12.49 14.50
N ASP A 204 13.93 -12.26 13.71
CA ASP A 204 13.61 -13.05 12.52
C ASP A 204 14.13 -12.35 11.26
N GLN A 205 15.40 -12.57 10.93
CA GLN A 205 16.06 -12.03 9.74
C GLN A 205 16.47 -13.17 8.80
N PRO A 206 16.07 -13.13 7.51
CA PRO A 206 16.53 -14.11 6.54
C PRO A 206 18.01 -13.87 6.20
N ALA A 207 18.69 -14.91 5.70
CA ALA A 207 20.08 -14.78 5.26
C ALA A 207 20.22 -13.85 4.04
N ALA A 208 19.22 -13.84 3.15
CA ALA A 208 19.10 -12.95 2.01
C ALA A 208 17.63 -12.85 1.58
N PRO A 209 17.21 -11.74 0.94
CA PRO A 209 15.87 -11.62 0.39
C PRO A 209 15.64 -12.63 -0.76
N ALA A 210 14.47 -13.25 -0.78
CA ALA A 210 14.07 -14.24 -1.77
C ALA A 210 13.54 -13.58 -3.06
N ALA A 211 13.82 -14.20 -4.20
CA ALA A 211 13.22 -13.88 -5.51
C ALA A 211 12.05 -14.82 -5.86
N ARG A 212 11.76 -15.80 -5.00
CA ARG A 212 10.66 -16.76 -5.14
C ARG A 212 10.00 -16.95 -3.79
N ILE A 213 8.71 -16.70 -3.71
CA ILE A 213 7.92 -16.80 -2.49
C ILE A 213 6.60 -17.51 -2.74
N THR A 214 5.98 -17.98 -1.67
CA THR A 214 4.61 -18.52 -1.68
C THR A 214 3.62 -17.49 -1.13
N ASP A 215 2.35 -17.86 -1.02
CA ASP A 215 1.39 -17.14 -0.20
C ASP A 215 1.91 -16.88 1.23
N GLY A 216 1.45 -15.77 1.80
CA GLY A 216 1.90 -15.22 3.07
C GLY A 216 2.17 -13.71 2.96
N THR A 217 2.59 -13.12 4.07
CA THR A 217 3.02 -11.74 4.19
C THR A 217 4.54 -11.68 4.27
N TRP A 218 5.14 -10.87 3.42
CA TRP A 218 6.58 -10.77 3.21
C TRP A 218 7.03 -9.32 3.32
N ARG A 219 8.11 -9.07 4.08
CA ARG A 219 8.71 -7.74 4.24
C ARG A 219 9.55 -7.39 3.02
N VAL A 220 9.22 -6.29 2.35
CA VAL A 220 9.95 -5.86 1.15
C VAL A 220 11.30 -5.26 1.55
N GLY A 221 12.36 -5.62 0.82
CA GLY A 221 13.74 -5.24 1.14
C GLY A 221 14.41 -6.09 2.23
N ILE A 222 13.64 -6.92 2.95
CA ILE A 222 14.16 -7.85 3.99
C ILE A 222 13.94 -9.29 3.54
N ASP A 223 12.67 -9.70 3.37
CA ASP A 223 12.31 -11.06 2.98
C ASP A 223 12.30 -11.26 1.47
N ILE A 224 11.98 -10.22 0.72
CA ILE A 224 11.93 -10.24 -0.75
C ILE A 224 12.57 -9.00 -1.34
N VAL A 225 13.15 -9.14 -2.53
CA VAL A 225 13.59 -7.99 -3.30
C VAL A 225 12.40 -7.29 -3.94
N PRO A 226 12.40 -5.95 -4.06
CA PRO A 226 11.46 -5.25 -4.94
C PRO A 226 11.63 -5.68 -6.40
N GLY A 227 10.57 -5.54 -7.20
CA GLY A 227 10.61 -5.87 -8.62
C GLY A 227 9.28 -6.41 -9.15
N LEU A 228 9.28 -6.87 -10.39
CA LEU A 228 8.10 -7.43 -11.04
C LEU A 228 7.97 -8.92 -10.69
N TYR A 229 6.91 -9.31 -9.98
CA TYR A 229 6.63 -10.69 -9.65
C TYR A 229 5.49 -11.23 -10.51
N ARG A 230 5.59 -12.52 -10.88
CA ARG A 230 4.57 -13.27 -11.59
C ARG A 230 4.10 -14.47 -10.78
N ALA A 231 2.79 -14.62 -10.65
CA ALA A 231 2.15 -15.88 -10.26
C ALA A 231 1.47 -16.50 -11.49
N ALA A 232 1.72 -17.79 -11.72
CA ALA A 232 1.11 -18.52 -12.84
C ALA A 232 -0.28 -19.04 -12.43
N ASP A 233 -1.25 -18.91 -13.34
CA ASP A 233 -2.56 -19.57 -13.31
C ASP A 233 -3.24 -19.61 -11.94
N THR A 234 -3.66 -18.44 -11.47
CA THR A 234 -4.33 -18.30 -10.19
C THR A 234 -5.84 -18.56 -10.30
N GLN A 235 -6.44 -19.16 -9.26
CA GLN A 235 -7.89 -19.34 -9.14
C GLN A 235 -8.38 -18.67 -7.85
N GLY A 236 -8.75 -17.39 -7.95
CA GLY A 236 -9.16 -16.59 -6.79
C GLY A 236 -7.99 -16.16 -5.92
N CYS A 237 -6.91 -15.70 -6.56
CA CYS A 237 -5.76 -15.09 -5.91
C CYS A 237 -6.13 -13.70 -5.42
N TYR A 238 -5.85 -13.42 -4.16
CA TYR A 238 -5.90 -12.09 -3.62
C TYR A 238 -4.50 -11.69 -3.17
N TRP A 239 -4.04 -10.52 -3.61
CA TRP A 239 -2.74 -9.99 -3.21
C TRP A 239 -2.83 -8.51 -2.83
N GLU A 240 -1.90 -8.07 -2.00
CA GLU A 240 -1.81 -6.71 -1.50
C GLU A 240 -0.34 -6.25 -1.48
N ARG A 241 -0.10 -5.00 -1.88
CA ARG A 241 1.10 -4.24 -1.53
C ARG A 241 0.79 -3.40 -0.30
N LEU A 242 1.71 -3.33 0.66
CA LEU A 242 1.46 -2.81 1.99
C LEU A 242 2.45 -1.70 2.36
N SER A 243 1.95 -0.71 3.10
CA SER A 243 2.74 0.36 3.73
C SER A 243 2.97 0.15 5.23
N GLY A 244 2.44 -0.95 5.78
CA GLY A 244 2.56 -1.35 7.18
C GLY A 244 1.98 -2.73 7.41
N PHE A 245 2.03 -3.20 8.66
CA PHE A 245 1.57 -4.53 9.07
C PHE A 245 0.53 -4.48 10.20
N SER A 246 -0.13 -3.35 10.41
CA SER A 246 -1.16 -3.22 11.44
C SER A 246 -2.43 -4.03 11.09
N GLY A 247 -2.60 -4.40 9.82
CA GLY A 247 -3.81 -5.04 9.30
C GLY A 247 -4.95 -4.08 8.99
N GLY A 248 -4.74 -2.78 9.18
CA GLY A 248 -5.71 -1.77 8.80
C GLY A 248 -5.79 -1.65 7.28
N LEU A 249 -7.02 -1.51 6.76
CA LEU A 249 -7.26 -1.31 5.32
C LEU A 249 -6.54 -0.07 4.75
N GLY A 250 -6.27 0.93 5.60
CA GLY A 250 -5.53 2.13 5.22
C GLY A 250 -4.04 1.91 4.91
N GLU A 251 -3.49 0.73 5.19
CA GLU A 251 -2.10 0.39 4.86
C GLU A 251 -1.98 -0.36 3.53
N ILE A 252 -3.10 -0.74 2.90
CA ILE A 252 -3.11 -1.37 1.58
C ILE A 252 -2.83 -0.30 0.51
N LEU A 253 -1.66 -0.41 -0.13
CA LEU A 253 -1.22 0.47 -1.21
C LEU A 253 -1.85 0.10 -2.54
N ALA A 254 -2.01 -1.19 -2.79
CA ALA A 254 -2.67 -1.75 -3.96
C ALA A 254 -3.12 -3.17 -3.64
N ASN A 255 -4.21 -3.62 -4.25
CA ASN A 255 -4.65 -5.00 -4.19
C ASN A 255 -5.34 -5.40 -5.49
N ASP A 256 -5.53 -6.70 -5.68
CA ASP A 256 -6.34 -7.22 -6.78
C ASP A 256 -6.86 -8.63 -6.45
N ASN A 257 -7.92 -9.02 -7.13
CA ASN A 257 -8.48 -10.37 -7.11
C ASN A 257 -8.26 -11.02 -8.49
N ALA A 258 -7.08 -11.61 -8.67
CA ALA A 258 -6.67 -12.15 -9.95
C ALA A 258 -7.32 -13.52 -10.23
N VAL A 259 -7.69 -13.71 -11.50
CA VAL A 259 -8.07 -14.99 -12.10
C VAL A 259 -7.18 -15.20 -13.33
N GLY A 260 -6.45 -16.32 -13.37
CA GLY A 260 -5.39 -16.56 -14.34
C GLY A 260 -4.04 -16.00 -13.87
N PRO A 261 -3.07 -15.78 -14.77
CA PRO A 261 -1.77 -15.25 -14.39
C PRO A 261 -1.86 -13.85 -13.75
N ALA A 262 -1.10 -13.62 -12.68
CA ALA A 262 -1.00 -12.31 -12.03
C ALA A 262 0.42 -11.75 -12.18
N LEU A 263 0.52 -10.44 -12.43
CA LEU A 263 1.77 -9.69 -12.51
C LEU A 263 1.70 -8.47 -11.57
N VAL A 264 2.67 -8.33 -10.68
CA VAL A 264 2.69 -7.26 -9.68
C VAL A 264 4.07 -6.63 -9.60
N ALA A 265 4.14 -5.32 -9.83
CA ALA A 265 5.34 -4.53 -9.57
C ALA A 265 5.37 -4.13 -8.09
N ILE A 266 6.24 -4.78 -7.31
CA ILE A 266 6.50 -4.46 -5.90
C ILE A 266 7.55 -3.35 -5.87
N SER A 267 7.21 -2.21 -5.25
CA SER A 267 8.06 -1.03 -5.20
C SER A 267 9.08 -1.13 -4.07
N PRO A 268 10.29 -0.55 -4.21
CA PRO A 268 11.24 -0.41 -3.10
C PRO A 268 10.70 0.35 -1.90
N GLY A 269 9.68 1.20 -2.09
CA GLY A 269 9.02 1.94 -1.01
C GLY A 269 7.88 1.18 -0.32
N ASP A 270 7.52 -0.02 -0.80
CA ASP A 270 6.57 -0.87 -0.11
C ASP A 270 7.21 -1.40 1.17
N VAL A 271 6.42 -1.52 2.22
CA VAL A 271 6.85 -2.14 3.48
C VAL A 271 6.62 -3.65 3.43
N GLY A 272 5.54 -4.08 2.76
CA GLY A 272 5.19 -5.49 2.67
C GLY A 272 4.46 -5.87 1.39
N PHE A 273 4.44 -7.17 1.13
CA PHE A 273 3.62 -7.81 0.11
C PHE A 273 2.90 -9.00 0.74
N SER A 274 1.58 -9.07 0.57
CA SER A 274 0.75 -10.15 1.08
C SER A 274 0.06 -10.86 -0.07
N SER A 275 -0.05 -12.17 -0.02
CA SER A 275 -0.88 -12.91 -0.97
C SER A 275 -1.55 -14.13 -0.36
N ARG A 276 -2.70 -14.49 -0.93
CA ARG A 276 -3.51 -15.64 -0.56
C ARG A 276 -4.06 -16.30 -1.83
N ARG A 277 -3.92 -17.63 -1.90
CA ARG A 277 -4.38 -18.46 -3.02
C ARG A 277 -3.76 -18.06 -4.36
N CYS A 278 -2.58 -17.45 -4.33
CA CYS A 278 -1.80 -17.10 -5.51
C CYS A 278 -0.74 -18.15 -5.81
N GLY A 279 -0.49 -19.08 -4.88
CA GLY A 279 0.49 -20.13 -5.06
C GLY A 279 1.91 -19.60 -4.94
N THR A 280 2.71 -19.72 -6.00
CA THR A 280 4.10 -19.26 -6.02
C THR A 280 4.23 -17.99 -6.85
N TRP A 281 4.86 -16.97 -6.27
CA TRP A 281 5.36 -15.81 -6.99
C TRP A 281 6.83 -15.99 -7.31
N VAL A 282 7.19 -15.64 -8.54
CA VAL A 282 8.58 -15.63 -9.01
C VAL A 282 8.89 -14.23 -9.53
N LEU A 283 10.00 -13.65 -9.12
CA LEU A 283 10.53 -12.43 -9.70
C LEU A 283 10.77 -12.68 -11.20
N ALA A 284 10.02 -11.99 -12.05
CA ALA A 284 10.23 -11.99 -13.47
C ALA A 284 11.47 -11.15 -13.77
N ASP A 285 12.45 -11.73 -14.45
CA ASP A 285 13.63 -10.99 -14.91
C ASP A 285 13.16 -9.76 -15.71
N THR A 286 13.70 -8.59 -15.37
CA THR A 286 13.54 -7.37 -16.17
C THR A 286 14.41 -7.48 -17.42
N ASP A 287 14.11 -8.41 -18.33
CA ASP A 287 14.75 -8.49 -19.64
C ASP A 287 13.76 -8.07 -20.73
N GLN A 288 13.61 -6.74 -20.87
CA GLN A 288 13.53 -6.14 -22.20
C GLN A 288 14.90 -5.56 -22.53
N SER A 289 15.90 -6.39 -22.78
CA SER A 289 16.88 -6.06 -23.80
C SER A 289 16.16 -6.10 -25.15
N ALA A 290 16.34 -5.03 -25.91
CA ALA A 290 15.76 -4.83 -27.23
C ALA A 290 15.93 -6.08 -28.11
N ALA A 291 14.82 -6.71 -28.50
CA ALA A 291 14.82 -7.52 -29.71
C ALA A 291 15.00 -6.54 -30.89
N PRO A 292 16.07 -6.64 -31.72
CA PRO A 292 16.14 -5.83 -32.92
C PRO A 292 14.95 -6.19 -33.81
N ALA A 293 14.31 -5.15 -34.35
CA ALA A 293 13.28 -5.29 -35.36
C ALA A 293 13.79 -6.24 -36.45
N ARG A 294 13.11 -7.38 -36.65
CA ARG A 294 13.33 -8.19 -37.84
C ARG A 294 12.88 -7.36 -39.03
N THR A 295 13.82 -6.74 -39.72
CA THR A 295 13.61 -6.28 -41.09
C THR A 295 13.30 -7.51 -41.94
N PHE A 296 12.05 -7.65 -42.34
CA PHE A 296 11.74 -8.43 -43.53
C PHE A 296 12.26 -7.62 -44.72
N GLY A 297 13.36 -8.09 -45.30
CA GLY A 297 13.86 -7.61 -46.59
C GLY A 297 13.09 -8.29 -47.71
N ASP A 298 12.70 -7.49 -48.69
CA ASP A 298 12.21 -7.95 -49.99
C ASP A 298 13.26 -8.79 -50.70
N GLY A 299 12.83 -9.92 -51.27
CA GLY A 299 13.61 -10.81 -52.12
C GLY A 299 12.72 -11.88 -52.74
#